data_AF-A0AA96QXV0-F1
#
_entry.id   AF-A0AA96QXV0-F1
#
_cell.length_a   1.000
_cell.length_b   1.000
_cell.length_c   1.000
_cell.angle_alpha   90.00
_cell.angle_beta   90.00
_cell.angle_gamma   90.00
#
_symmetry.space_group_name_H-M   'P 1'
#
loop_
_entity.id
_entity.type
_entity.pdbx_description
1 polymer ?
#
loop_
_entity_poly.entity_id
_entity_poly.type
_entity_poly.pdbx_seq_one_letter_code
_entity_poly.pdbx_strand_id
1 'polypeptide(L)'
;MTLDDLVAASDWRILGESPGSEVAFGAIGKFWKPVIEWRSFEADDFADFDEPGCGKIVCSLSVVPYGRDRTLLTYDVRTILDDSVSLKRFRRYWLLINPFVGVIERAALSAIAASAQR
;
A
#
# COMPACT_ATOMS: atom_id res chain seq x y z
N MET A 1 -9.76 12.78 -3.58
CA MET A 1 -8.44 12.25 -3.24
C MET A 1 -8.36 10.90 -3.90
N THR A 2 -7.93 10.89 -5.16
CA THR A 2 -7.89 9.71 -6.03
C THR A 2 -6.62 8.91 -5.78
N LEU A 3 -6.60 7.66 -6.23
CA LEU A 3 -5.41 6.80 -6.19
C LEU A 3 -4.21 7.51 -6.85
N ASP A 4 -4.46 8.31 -7.87
CA ASP A 4 -3.48 9.18 -8.54
C ASP A 4 -2.85 10.23 -7.61
N ASP A 5 -3.59 10.78 -6.63
CA ASP A 5 -3.05 11.76 -5.67
C ASP A 5 -2.10 11.09 -4.66
N LEU A 6 -2.33 9.82 -4.35
CA LEU A 6 -1.44 9.01 -3.49
C LEU A 6 -0.17 8.59 -4.22
N VAL A 7 -0.29 8.26 -5.52
CA VAL A 7 0.85 7.90 -6.39
C VAL A 7 1.68 9.13 -6.76
N ALA A 8 1.07 10.30 -6.96
CA ALA A 8 1.78 11.52 -7.32
C ALA A 8 2.62 12.14 -6.19
N ALA A 9 2.34 11.80 -4.92
CA ALA A 9 3.00 12.40 -3.77
C ALA A 9 4.27 11.66 -3.29
N SER A 10 4.59 10.50 -3.86
CA SER A 10 5.67 9.63 -3.35
C SER A 10 6.19 8.71 -4.46
N ASP A 11 7.44 8.24 -4.39
CA ASP A 11 8.10 7.34 -5.36
C ASP A 11 7.42 5.95 -5.50
N TRP A 12 6.10 5.88 -5.68
CA TRP A 12 5.37 4.66 -5.91
C TRP A 12 5.57 4.21 -7.35
N ARG A 13 5.87 2.92 -7.51
CA ARG A 13 6.01 2.26 -8.81
C ARG A 13 4.99 1.14 -8.93
N ILE A 14 4.41 0.97 -10.12
CA ILE A 14 3.57 -0.19 -10.42
C ILE A 14 4.49 -1.41 -10.49
N LEU A 15 4.20 -2.44 -9.68
CA LEU A 15 4.94 -3.70 -9.66
C LEU A 15 4.32 -4.73 -10.63
N GLY A 16 3.02 -4.61 -10.86
CA GLY A 16 2.30 -5.45 -11.81
C GLY A 16 0.84 -5.04 -11.88
N GLU A 17 0.26 -5.17 -13.07
CA GLU A 17 -1.17 -4.95 -13.28
C GLU A 17 -1.77 -6.11 -14.07
N SER A 18 -2.95 -6.56 -13.64
CA SER A 18 -3.86 -7.42 -14.38
C SER A 18 -5.05 -6.56 -14.80
N PRO A 19 -5.14 -6.15 -16.08
CA PRO A 19 -6.17 -5.23 -16.56
C PRO A 19 -7.57 -5.66 -16.13
N GLY A 20 -8.27 -4.78 -15.41
CA GLY A 20 -9.65 -4.99 -14.96
C GLY A 20 -9.83 -5.95 -13.78
N SER A 21 -8.76 -6.45 -13.14
CA SER A 21 -8.86 -7.40 -12.03
C SER A 21 -7.90 -7.13 -10.86
N GLU A 22 -6.67 -6.68 -11.10
CA GLU A 22 -5.73 -6.43 -10.02
C GLU A 22 -4.68 -5.38 -10.41
N VAL A 23 -4.27 -4.54 -9.47
CA VAL A 23 -3.11 -3.67 -9.63
C VAL A 23 -2.29 -3.69 -8.35
N ALA A 24 -0.99 -3.95 -8.49
CA ALA A 24 -0.02 -3.93 -7.41
C ALA A 24 0.97 -2.79 -7.63
N PHE A 25 1.18 -1.99 -6.61
CA PHE A 25 2.11 -0.88 -6.61
C PHE A 25 2.93 -0.89 -5.32
N GLY A 26 4.21 -0.57 -5.42
CA GLY A 26 5.15 -0.64 -4.33
C GLY A 26 5.85 0.69 -4.12
N ALA A 27 6.36 0.88 -2.91
CA ALA A 27 7.25 1.98 -2.58
C ALA A 27 8.32 1.50 -1.60
N ILE A 28 9.53 2.06 -1.70
CA ILE A 28 10.63 1.78 -0.78
C ILE A 28 10.95 3.05 -0.01
N GLY A 29 11.04 2.96 1.32
CA GLY A 29 11.37 4.12 2.14
C GLY A 29 11.36 3.88 3.63
N LYS A 30 11.57 4.96 4.37
CA LYS A 30 11.53 5.00 5.85
C LYS A 30 10.31 5.78 6.32
N PHE A 31 9.13 5.22 6.07
CA PHE A 31 7.84 5.84 6.41
C PHE A 31 7.51 5.81 7.92
N TRP A 32 8.30 5.13 8.75
CA TRP A 32 8.19 5.19 10.23
C TRP A 32 9.01 6.34 10.86
N LYS A 33 9.68 7.16 10.05
CA LYS A 33 10.37 8.37 10.51
C LYS A 33 9.44 9.59 10.40
N PRO A 34 9.60 10.60 11.28
CA PRO A 34 8.83 11.85 11.20
C PRO A 34 9.08 12.62 9.90
N VAL A 35 10.27 12.48 9.31
CA VAL A 35 10.56 12.90 7.93
C VAL A 35 10.56 11.64 7.09
N ILE A 36 9.55 11.50 6.23
CA ILE A 36 9.43 10.34 5.35
C ILE A 36 10.53 10.44 4.30
N GLU A 37 11.48 9.51 4.36
CA GLU A 37 12.51 9.35 3.34
C GLU A 37 12.02 8.31 2.33
N TRP A 38 11.52 8.77 1.18
CA TRP A 38 11.28 7.90 0.03
C TRP A 38 12.60 7.64 -0.69
N ARG A 39 12.77 6.42 -1.17
CA ARG A 39 13.92 6.04 -1.97
C ARG A 39 13.42 5.67 -3.36
N SER A 40 14.01 6.28 -4.38
CA SER A 40 13.77 5.87 -5.76
C SER A 40 14.36 4.48 -5.98
N PHE A 41 13.60 3.61 -6.63
CA PHE A 41 13.99 2.25 -7.00
C PHE A 41 13.38 1.91 -8.36
N GLU A 42 14.03 1.01 -9.09
CA GLU A 42 13.48 0.41 -10.30
C GLU A 42 12.61 -0.79 -9.93
N ALA A 43 11.53 -1.01 -10.68
CA ALA A 43 10.57 -2.08 -10.37
C ALA A 43 11.23 -3.48 -10.36
N ASP A 44 12.21 -3.70 -11.26
CA ASP A 44 12.98 -4.95 -11.31
C ASP A 44 13.82 -5.18 -10.05
N ASP A 45 14.36 -4.12 -9.44
CA ASP A 45 15.16 -4.21 -8.22
C ASP A 45 14.30 -4.35 -6.95
N PHE A 46 12.99 -4.14 -7.03
CA PHE A 46 12.10 -4.15 -5.86
C PHE A 46 12.07 -5.51 -5.14
N ALA A 47 12.06 -6.59 -5.92
CA ALA A 47 12.02 -7.95 -5.38
C ALA A 47 13.31 -8.26 -4.59
N ASP A 48 14.47 -7.94 -5.16
CA ASP A 48 15.80 -8.24 -4.62
C ASP A 48 16.32 -7.20 -3.62
N PHE A 49 15.62 -6.08 -3.44
CA PHE A 49 16.06 -5.03 -2.52
C PHE A 49 16.06 -5.50 -1.05
N ASP A 50 17.24 -5.71 -0.47
CA ASP A 50 17.43 -6.10 0.94
C ASP A 50 18.37 -5.12 1.67
N GLU A 51 18.13 -3.81 1.48
CA GLU A 51 18.97 -2.81 2.14
C GLU A 51 18.51 -2.57 3.60
N PRO A 52 19.38 -2.83 4.60
CA PRO A 52 19.01 -2.68 5.99
C PRO A 52 18.69 -1.22 6.32
N GLY A 53 17.59 -1.01 7.07
CA GLY A 53 17.13 0.32 7.46
C GLY A 53 16.15 0.98 6.50
N CYS A 54 15.79 0.31 5.39
CA CYS A 54 14.68 0.67 4.50
C CYS A 54 13.55 -0.38 4.62
N GLY A 55 12.30 0.05 4.44
CA GLY A 55 11.15 -0.83 4.40
C GLY A 55 10.51 -0.78 3.03
N LYS A 56 10.02 -1.93 2.58
CA LYS A 56 9.25 -2.07 1.36
C LYS A 56 7.77 -2.07 1.72
N ILE A 57 6.98 -1.29 1.00
CA ILE A 57 5.52 -1.35 1.04
C ILE A 57 5.04 -1.84 -0.31
N VAL A 58 4.11 -2.77 -0.31
CA VAL A 58 3.36 -3.24 -1.46
C VAL A 58 1.89 -3.02 -1.16
N CYS A 59 1.21 -2.27 -2.00
CA CYS A 59 -0.24 -2.16 -1.99
C CYS A 59 -0.78 -2.91 -3.20
N SER A 60 -1.67 -3.87 -2.96
CA SER A 60 -2.39 -4.61 -4.00
C SER A 60 -3.87 -4.31 -3.88
N LEU A 61 -4.45 -3.82 -4.97
CA LEU A 61 -5.88 -3.63 -5.13
C LEU A 61 -6.39 -4.72 -6.06
N SER A 62 -7.24 -5.62 -5.57
CA SER A 62 -7.88 -6.66 -6.39
C SER A 62 -9.39 -6.47 -6.42
N VAL A 63 -9.96 -6.74 -7.59
CA VAL A 63 -11.37 -6.57 -7.94
C VAL A 63 -11.84 -7.92 -8.47
N VAL A 64 -12.61 -8.64 -7.66
CA VAL A 64 -13.09 -9.98 -8.01
C VAL A 64 -14.62 -9.98 -8.07
N PRO A 65 -15.25 -10.52 -9.14
CA PRO A 65 -16.70 -10.65 -9.18
C PRO A 65 -17.18 -11.56 -8.04
N TYR A 66 -18.16 -11.08 -7.28
CA TYR A 66 -18.69 -11.75 -6.09
C TYR A 66 -20.20 -12.02 -6.26
N GLY A 67 -20.52 -13.12 -6.94
CA GLY A 67 -21.90 -13.44 -7.31
C GLY A 67 -22.35 -12.73 -8.60
N ARG A 68 -23.66 -12.58 -8.80
CA ARG A 68 -24.22 -12.04 -10.05
C ARG A 68 -24.10 -10.52 -10.20
N ASP A 69 -24.24 -9.78 -9.10
CA ASP A 69 -24.41 -8.31 -9.14
C ASP A 69 -23.52 -7.58 -8.12
N ARG A 70 -22.48 -8.25 -7.60
CA ARG A 70 -21.56 -7.63 -6.64
C ARG A 70 -20.13 -7.89 -7.02
N THR A 71 -19.27 -7.01 -6.57
CA THR A 71 -17.83 -7.09 -6.77
C THR A 71 -17.16 -6.96 -5.41
N LEU A 72 -16.24 -7.87 -5.12
CA LEU A 72 -15.39 -7.79 -3.95
C LEU A 72 -14.16 -6.96 -4.32
N LEU A 73 -14.05 -5.79 -3.71
CA LEU A 73 -12.86 -4.97 -3.75
C LEU A 73 -12.01 -5.28 -2.52
N THR A 74 -10.81 -5.78 -2.75
CA THR A 74 -9.84 -6.04 -1.70
C THR A 74 -8.68 -5.08 -1.86
N TYR A 75 -8.38 -4.35 -0.80
CA TYR A 75 -7.20 -3.51 -0.70
C TYR A 75 -6.28 -4.14 0.35
N ASP A 76 -5.12 -4.60 -0.09
CA ASP A 76 -4.13 -5.29 0.72
C ASP A 76 -2.85 -4.46 0.76
N VAL A 77 -2.42 -4.08 1.95
CA VAL A 77 -1.15 -3.38 2.17
C VAL A 77 -0.19 -4.30 2.91
N ARG A 78 0.88 -4.69 2.24
CA ARG A 78 1.94 -5.55 2.76
C ARG A 78 3.19 -4.71 2.97
N THR A 79 3.62 -4.61 4.22
CA THR A 79 4.89 -3.98 4.57
C THR A 79 5.92 -5.06 4.87
N ILE A 80 7.02 -5.06 4.12
CA ILE A 80 8.15 -5.98 4.28
C ILE A 80 9.32 -5.18 4.85
N LEU A 81 9.84 -5.64 5.97
CA LEU A 81 10.99 -5.06 6.67
C LEU A 81 11.96 -6.20 6.95
N ASP A 82 13.10 -6.22 6.28
CA ASP A 82 14.13 -7.25 6.48
C ASP A 82 14.95 -7.01 7.77
N ASP A 83 14.98 -5.76 8.25
CA ASP A 83 15.75 -5.39 9.43
C ASP A 83 14.92 -5.47 10.74
N SER A 84 15.42 -6.25 11.70
CA SER A 84 14.78 -6.41 13.02
C SER A 84 14.67 -5.10 13.83
N VAL A 85 15.59 -4.15 13.64
CA VAL A 85 15.53 -2.83 14.30
C VAL A 85 14.43 -1.98 13.70
N SER A 86 14.31 -1.98 12.38
CA SER A 86 13.26 -1.30 11.62
C SER A 86 11.90 -1.92 11.89
N LEU A 87 11.80 -3.25 12.02
CA LEU A 87 10.57 -3.95 12.42
C LEU A 87 10.09 -3.51 13.80
N LYS A 88 10.99 -3.36 14.78
CA LYS A 88 10.61 -2.88 16.13
C LYS A 88 10.11 -1.44 16.11
N ARG A 89 10.79 -0.56 15.37
CA ARG A 89 10.38 0.85 15.20
C ARG A 89 9.05 0.97 14.47
N PHE A 90 8.90 0.23 13.38
CA PHE A 90 7.66 0.17 12.63
C PHE A 90 6.52 -0.39 13.48
N ARG A 91 6.70 -1.49 14.22
CA ARG A 91 5.66 -2.02 15.12
C ARG A 91 5.24 -1.01 16.19
N ARG A 92 6.19 -0.27 16.76
CA ARG A 92 5.92 0.79 17.76
C ARG A 92 5.09 1.92 17.15
N TYR A 93 5.47 2.38 15.96
CA TYR A 93 4.74 3.38 15.18
C TYR A 93 3.34 2.87 14.78
N TRP A 94 3.27 1.65 14.26
CA TRP A 94 2.04 0.99 13.83
C TRP A 94 1.07 0.81 14.98
N LEU A 95 1.52 0.46 16.18
CA LEU A 95 0.62 0.30 17.33
C LEU A 95 -0.09 1.60 17.72
N LEU A 96 0.51 2.76 17.44
CA LEU A 96 -0.10 4.07 17.68
C LEU A 96 -1.08 4.47 16.55
N ILE A 97 -0.81 4.06 15.31
CA ILE A 97 -1.48 4.58 14.11
C ILE A 97 -2.49 3.59 13.51
N ASN A 98 -2.34 2.28 13.73
CA ASN A 98 -3.25 1.21 13.31
C ASN A 98 -4.73 1.54 13.55
N PRO A 99 -5.18 2.00 14.75
CA PRO A 99 -6.59 2.28 14.96
C PRO A 99 -7.13 3.38 14.04
N PHE A 100 -6.29 4.34 13.62
CA PHE A 100 -6.68 5.40 12.69
C PHE A 100 -6.65 4.92 11.23
N VAL A 101 -5.61 4.18 10.84
CA VAL A 101 -5.48 3.67 9.46
C VAL A 101 -6.65 2.75 9.10
N GLY A 102 -7.04 1.84 9.98
CA GLY A 102 -8.19 0.96 9.72
C GLY A 102 -9.52 1.71 9.56
N VAL A 103 -9.68 2.86 10.22
CA VAL A 103 -10.86 3.73 10.05
C VAL A 103 -10.83 4.44 8.70
N ILE A 104 -9.68 4.96 8.30
CA ILE A 104 -9.48 5.64 7.02
C ILE A 104 -9.66 4.65 5.85
N GLU A 105 -9.08 3.46 5.94
CA GLU A 105 -9.24 2.42 4.91
C GLU A 105 -10.69 1.96 4.79
N ARG A 106 -11.39 1.75 5.91
CA ARG A 106 -12.83 1.45 5.87
C ARG A 106 -13.65 2.57 5.24
N ALA A 107 -13.33 3.83 5.56
CA ALA A 107 -14.00 4.99 4.98
C ALA A 107 -13.73 5.09 3.46
N ALA A 108 -12.49 4.85 3.03
CA ALA A 108 -12.10 4.82 1.63
C ALA A 108 -12.81 3.69 0.88
N LEU A 109 -12.83 2.47 1.42
CA LEU A 109 -13.56 1.33 0.84
C LEU A 109 -15.07 1.61 0.76
N SER A 110 -15.65 2.22 1.80
CA SER A 110 -17.06 2.62 1.81
C SER A 110 -17.37 3.68 0.75
N ALA A 111 -16.47 4.66 0.57
CA ALA A 111 -16.59 5.67 -0.47
C ALA A 111 -16.49 5.06 -1.87
N ILE A 112 -15.55 4.14 -2.10
CA ILE A 112 -15.41 3.43 -3.39
C ILE A 112 -16.66 2.57 -3.65
N ALA A 113 -17.18 1.87 -2.64
CA ALA A 113 -18.42 1.10 -2.76
C ALA A 113 -19.62 2.00 -3.12
N ALA A 114 -19.73 3.18 -2.50
CA ALA A 114 -20.77 4.15 -2.80
C ALA A 114 -20.64 4.74 -4.23
N SER A 115 -19.42 4.95 -4.72
CA SER A 115 -19.15 5.40 -6.08
C SER A 115 -19.42 4.31 -7.13
N ALA A 116 -19.19 3.04 -6.80
CA ALA A 116 -19.42 1.91 -7.71
C ALA A 116 -20.91 1.54 -7.87
N GLN A 117 -21.78 1.99 -6.96
CA GLN A 117 -23.23 1.81 -7.06
C GLN A 117 -23.95 2.88 -7.89
N ARG A 118 -23.20 3.84 -8.46
CA ARG A 118 -23.73 5.00 -9.19
C ARG A 118 -23.51 4.85 -10.69
#